data_AF-A0A177YH78-F1
#
_entry.id   AF-A0A177YH78-F1
#
_cell.length_a   1.000
_cell.length_b   1.000
_cell.length_c   1.000
_cell.angle_alpha   90.00
_cell.angle_beta   90.00
_cell.angle_gamma   90.00
#
_symmetry.space_group_name_H-M   'P 1'
#
loop_
_entity.id
_entity.type
_entity.pdbx_description
1 polymer ?
#
loop_
_entity_poly.entity_id
_entity_poly.type
_entity_poly.pdbx_seq_one_letter_code
_entity_poly.pdbx_strand_id
1 'polypeptide(L)'
;MNWVSAITLPVRAGIAVAETALSATELALSTTRMALESGTATPKGAGGTLQLLSQLGQLTSDDRALGNALRAGGPLDRLLAPGGVVDRLTSDEGTLDRLLAEGGPVDRVTATGGPLDRLFAEDGPIERLLAEGGLLDRITAVDGPLERLTANDGPLELLTREDGILERAIQEGGLLEQLLAEGGAIERLTAQGGPLDQLVTLSQTLSSLAPNLERMSVSIDILQDTVEVLAAAVNPLGELVGRLPNRWLKGGKQTVHELH
;
A
#
# COMPACT_ATOMS: atom_id res chain seq x y z
N MET A 1 32.10 17.82 -11.25
CA MET A 1 31.69 16.40 -11.34
C MET A 1 30.35 16.36 -12.06
N ASN A 2 30.28 15.75 -13.25
CA ASN A 2 29.06 15.77 -14.07
C ASN A 2 28.03 14.75 -13.54
N TRP A 3 26.88 15.21 -13.06
CA TRP A 3 25.80 14.38 -12.51
C TRP A 3 25.05 13.56 -13.60
N VAL A 4 25.09 14.03 -14.86
CA VAL A 4 24.57 13.28 -16.02
C VAL A 4 25.32 11.97 -16.26
N SER A 5 26.61 11.90 -15.91
CA SER A 5 27.38 10.64 -16.03
C SER A 5 27.01 9.61 -14.96
N ALA A 6 26.44 10.00 -13.81
CA ALA A 6 26.07 9.07 -12.75
C ALA A 6 24.71 8.40 -13.01
N ILE A 7 23.74 9.15 -13.55
CA ILE A 7 22.40 8.62 -13.88
C ILE A 7 22.43 7.80 -15.18
N THR A 8 23.30 8.18 -16.12
CA THR A 8 23.47 7.42 -17.36
C THR A 8 24.48 6.28 -17.25
N LEU A 9 25.10 6.01 -16.09
CA LEU A 9 26.06 4.92 -15.94
C LEU A 9 25.48 3.52 -16.28
N PRO A 10 24.29 3.11 -15.80
CA PRO A 10 23.71 1.82 -16.17
C PRO A 10 23.20 1.81 -17.62
N VAL A 11 22.74 2.95 -18.13
CA VAL A 11 22.27 3.08 -19.52
C VAL A 11 23.44 3.14 -20.49
N ARG A 12 24.56 3.78 -20.16
CA ARG A 12 25.81 3.81 -20.94
C ARG A 12 26.58 2.52 -20.81
N ALA A 13 26.52 1.81 -19.68
CA ALA A 13 27.02 0.45 -19.56
C ALA A 13 26.16 -0.50 -20.41
N GLY A 14 24.84 -0.37 -20.38
CA GLY A 14 23.90 -1.14 -21.21
C GLY A 14 24.05 -0.84 -22.70
N ILE A 15 24.20 0.43 -23.08
CA ILE A 15 24.44 0.87 -24.47
C ILE A 15 25.86 0.52 -24.90
N ALA A 16 26.90 0.61 -24.06
CA ALA A 16 28.25 0.16 -24.43
C ALA A 16 28.33 -1.37 -24.56
N VAL A 17 27.58 -2.13 -23.75
CA VAL A 17 27.43 -3.59 -23.90
C VAL A 17 26.61 -3.92 -25.16
N ALA A 18 25.58 -3.12 -25.47
CA ALA A 18 24.81 -3.29 -26.69
C ALA A 18 25.58 -2.86 -27.95
N GLU A 19 26.40 -1.82 -27.91
CA GLU A 19 27.26 -1.33 -29.01
C GLU A 19 28.47 -2.24 -29.22
N THR A 20 29.04 -2.83 -28.16
CA THR A 20 30.06 -3.88 -28.30
C THR A 20 29.45 -5.18 -28.82
N ALA A 21 28.23 -5.52 -28.40
CA ALA A 21 27.49 -6.63 -28.98
C ALA A 21 27.14 -6.35 -30.45
N LEU A 22 26.69 -5.14 -30.81
CA LEU A 22 26.36 -4.78 -32.19
C LEU A 22 27.61 -4.74 -33.07
N SER A 23 28.72 -4.17 -32.60
CA SER A 23 29.99 -4.12 -33.32
C SER A 23 30.58 -5.53 -33.49
N ALA A 24 30.46 -6.39 -32.47
CA ALA A 24 30.85 -7.81 -32.57
C ALA A 24 29.93 -8.57 -33.53
N THR A 25 28.64 -8.22 -33.58
CA THR A 25 27.68 -8.82 -34.51
C THR A 25 27.87 -8.32 -35.93
N GLU A 26 28.25 -7.05 -36.13
CA GLU A 26 28.61 -6.47 -37.43
C GLU A 26 29.95 -6.99 -37.93
N LEU A 27 30.94 -7.19 -37.06
CA LEU A 27 32.18 -7.91 -37.40
C LEU A 27 31.89 -9.37 -37.73
N ALA A 28 30.97 -10.02 -37.01
CA ALA A 28 30.53 -11.39 -37.33
C ALA A 28 29.76 -11.41 -38.66
N LEU A 29 28.93 -10.41 -38.96
CA LEU A 29 28.18 -10.32 -40.21
C LEU A 29 29.09 -9.94 -41.40
N SER A 30 30.07 -9.06 -41.20
CA SER A 30 31.01 -8.67 -42.25
C SER A 30 31.99 -9.79 -42.53
N THR A 31 32.44 -10.54 -41.51
CA THR A 31 33.30 -11.72 -41.70
C THR A 31 32.54 -12.90 -42.29
N THR A 32 31.27 -13.10 -41.93
CA THR A 32 30.43 -14.12 -42.58
C THR A 32 30.06 -13.72 -44.01
N ARG A 33 29.77 -12.45 -44.29
CA ARG A 33 29.52 -11.96 -45.65
C ARG A 33 30.77 -12.02 -46.51
N MET A 34 31.92 -11.59 -46.00
CA MET A 34 33.21 -11.68 -46.67
C MET A 34 33.65 -13.14 -46.88
N ALA A 35 33.31 -14.05 -45.97
CA ALA A 35 33.59 -15.47 -46.11
C ALA A 35 32.59 -16.24 -47.01
N LEU A 36 31.35 -15.75 -47.14
CA LEU A 36 30.41 -16.19 -48.19
C LEU A 36 30.82 -15.67 -49.56
N GLU A 37 31.33 -14.43 -49.64
CA GLU A 37 31.84 -13.83 -50.88
C GLU A 37 33.20 -14.42 -51.31
N SER A 38 34.04 -14.88 -50.36
CA SER A 38 35.32 -15.54 -50.64
C SER A 38 35.22 -17.06 -50.83
N GLY A 39 34.05 -17.67 -50.61
CA GLY A 39 33.81 -19.10 -50.81
C GLY A 39 34.64 -20.04 -49.92
N THR A 40 35.17 -19.56 -48.77
CA THR A 40 36.11 -20.32 -47.92
C THR A 40 35.70 -20.42 -46.44
N ALA A 41 34.43 -20.26 -46.08
CA ALA A 41 33.94 -20.62 -44.74
C ALA A 41 33.49 -22.09 -44.68
N THR A 42 34.39 -22.99 -44.26
CA THR A 42 33.98 -24.27 -43.67
C THR A 42 33.21 -24.02 -42.36
N PRO A 43 32.02 -24.61 -42.16
CA PRO A 43 31.11 -24.24 -41.09
C PRO A 43 31.52 -24.92 -39.77
N LYS A 44 32.33 -24.25 -38.94
CA LYS A 44 32.34 -24.52 -37.49
C LYS A 44 31.16 -23.86 -36.74
N GLY A 45 30.21 -23.27 -37.47
CA GLY A 45 28.94 -22.74 -36.97
C GLY A 45 27.73 -23.68 -37.11
N ALA A 46 27.91 -24.85 -37.75
CA ALA A 46 26.85 -25.87 -37.80
C ALA A 46 26.71 -26.62 -36.46
N GLY A 47 27.80 -26.78 -35.71
CA GLY A 47 27.77 -27.48 -34.42
C GLY A 47 26.95 -26.75 -33.35
N GLY A 48 27.10 -25.43 -33.23
CA GLY A 48 26.39 -24.64 -32.21
C GLY A 48 24.89 -24.51 -32.49
N THR A 49 24.48 -24.32 -33.74
CA THR A 49 23.06 -24.31 -34.13
C THR A 49 22.43 -25.69 -34.00
N LEU A 50 23.13 -26.76 -34.41
CA LEU A 50 22.67 -28.14 -34.19
C LEU A 50 22.64 -28.52 -32.71
N GLN A 51 23.51 -27.95 -31.89
CA GLN A 51 23.54 -28.17 -30.45
C GLN A 51 22.45 -27.38 -29.73
N LEU A 52 22.12 -26.17 -30.20
CA LEU A 52 20.93 -25.42 -29.76
C LEU A 52 19.65 -26.15 -30.18
N LEU A 53 19.58 -26.65 -31.41
CA LEU A 53 18.45 -27.46 -31.90
C LEU A 53 18.31 -28.78 -31.13
N SER A 54 19.42 -29.44 -30.79
CA SER A 54 19.39 -30.67 -29.98
C SER A 54 19.03 -30.37 -28.53
N GLN A 55 19.48 -29.25 -27.98
CA GLN A 55 19.12 -28.81 -26.63
C GLN A 55 17.66 -28.33 -26.54
N LEU A 56 17.17 -27.64 -27.56
CA LEU A 56 15.76 -27.28 -27.70
C LEU A 56 14.90 -28.56 -27.84
N GLY A 57 15.31 -29.49 -28.70
CA GLY A 57 14.66 -30.79 -28.86
C GLY A 57 14.62 -31.63 -27.59
N GLN A 58 15.67 -31.56 -26.76
CA GLN A 58 15.70 -32.17 -25.43
C GLN A 58 14.79 -31.47 -24.42
N LEU A 59 14.55 -30.16 -24.55
CA LEU A 59 13.65 -29.42 -23.67
C LEU A 59 12.19 -29.62 -24.06
N THR A 60 11.89 -29.70 -25.35
CA THR A 60 10.55 -29.92 -25.90
C THR A 60 10.16 -31.39 -26.00
N SER A 61 11.04 -32.32 -25.61
CA SER A 61 10.70 -33.76 -25.58
C SER A 61 9.56 -34.04 -24.61
N ASP A 62 8.64 -34.93 -24.98
CA ASP A 62 7.37 -35.19 -24.27
C ASP A 62 7.51 -35.50 -22.77
N ASP A 63 8.63 -36.11 -22.34
CA ASP A 63 8.87 -36.48 -20.93
C ASP A 63 9.47 -35.35 -20.07
N ARG A 64 9.70 -34.15 -20.62
CA ARG A 64 10.27 -33.01 -19.88
C ARG A 64 9.26 -31.89 -19.65
N ALA A 65 9.62 -30.93 -18.79
CA ALA A 65 8.70 -29.89 -18.34
C ALA A 65 8.03 -29.12 -19.49
N LEU A 66 8.77 -28.73 -20.54
CA LEU A 66 8.19 -28.01 -21.68
C LEU A 66 7.43 -28.94 -22.63
N GLY A 67 7.91 -30.16 -22.89
CA GLY A 67 7.15 -31.14 -23.68
C GLY A 67 5.81 -31.52 -23.03
N ASN A 68 5.80 -31.79 -21.72
CA ASN A 68 4.57 -32.04 -20.96
C ASN A 68 3.64 -30.82 -20.93
N ALA A 69 4.19 -29.61 -20.89
CA ALA A 69 3.42 -28.38 -20.90
C ALA A 69 2.74 -28.11 -22.25
N LEU A 70 3.46 -28.38 -23.35
CA LEU A 70 3.06 -28.17 -24.75
C LEU A 70 2.27 -29.34 -25.37
N ARG A 71 2.25 -30.52 -24.72
CA ARG A 71 1.49 -31.68 -25.17
C ARG A 71 0.00 -31.34 -25.30
N ALA A 72 -0.70 -31.96 -26.24
CA ALA A 72 -2.15 -31.86 -26.37
C ALA A 72 -2.86 -32.22 -25.04
N GLY A 73 -3.72 -31.31 -24.56
CA GLY A 73 -4.36 -31.36 -23.23
C GLY A 73 -3.47 -30.94 -22.06
N GLY A 74 -2.22 -30.56 -22.32
CA GLY A 74 -1.27 -30.01 -21.36
C GLY A 74 -1.71 -28.64 -20.81
N PRO A 75 -1.03 -28.12 -19.77
CA PRO A 75 -1.36 -26.84 -19.16
C PRO A 75 -1.22 -25.66 -20.15
N LEU A 76 -0.17 -25.61 -20.99
CA LEU A 76 -0.03 -24.51 -21.97
C LEU A 76 -1.07 -24.65 -23.09
N ASP A 77 -1.32 -25.87 -23.56
CA ASP A 77 -2.35 -26.14 -24.55
C ASP A 77 -3.73 -25.68 -24.06
N ARG A 78 -4.08 -25.91 -22.78
CA ARG A 78 -5.32 -25.40 -22.18
C ARG A 78 -5.36 -23.90 -21.95
N LEU A 79 -4.21 -23.25 -21.70
CA LEU A 79 -4.12 -21.80 -21.53
C LEU A 79 -4.32 -21.07 -22.85
N LEU A 80 -3.77 -21.63 -23.94
CA LEU A 80 -3.77 -21.07 -25.29
C LEU A 80 -4.94 -21.56 -26.16
N ALA A 81 -5.63 -22.63 -25.75
CA ALA A 81 -6.80 -23.13 -26.44
C ALA A 81 -7.90 -22.06 -26.55
N PRO A 82 -8.77 -22.12 -27.57
CA PRO A 82 -9.94 -21.25 -27.68
C PRO A 82 -10.81 -21.32 -26.42
N GLY A 83 -11.14 -20.17 -25.85
CA GLY A 83 -11.84 -20.05 -24.57
C GLY A 83 -10.96 -20.34 -23.34
N GLY A 84 -9.65 -20.52 -23.52
CA GLY A 84 -8.64 -20.63 -22.48
C GLY A 84 -8.34 -19.29 -21.81
N VAL A 85 -7.45 -19.30 -20.81
CA VAL A 85 -7.16 -18.09 -20.01
C VAL A 85 -6.51 -17.01 -20.87
N VAL A 86 -5.51 -17.37 -21.70
CA VAL A 86 -4.83 -16.39 -22.56
C VAL A 86 -5.83 -15.83 -23.57
N ASP A 87 -6.61 -16.70 -24.23
CA ASP A 87 -7.63 -16.30 -25.20
C ASP A 87 -8.65 -15.31 -24.60
N ARG A 88 -9.15 -15.54 -23.37
CA ARG A 88 -10.05 -14.59 -22.68
C ARG A 88 -9.38 -13.31 -22.19
N LEU A 89 -8.09 -13.37 -21.88
CA LEU A 89 -7.33 -12.19 -21.45
C LEU A 89 -7.10 -11.25 -22.66
N THR A 90 -6.78 -11.83 -23.82
CA THR A 90 -6.41 -11.14 -25.07
C THR A 90 -7.55 -10.97 -26.07
N SER A 91 -8.73 -11.54 -25.83
CA SER A 91 -9.90 -11.34 -26.67
C SER A 91 -10.33 -9.87 -26.68
N ASP A 92 -11.08 -9.49 -27.70
CA ASP A 92 -11.79 -8.21 -27.72
C ASP A 92 -12.68 -8.09 -26.47
N GLU A 93 -12.63 -6.96 -25.78
CA GLU A 93 -13.23 -6.72 -24.44
C GLU A 93 -12.70 -7.62 -23.30
N GLY A 94 -11.64 -8.38 -23.57
CA GLY A 94 -10.86 -9.12 -22.58
C GLY A 94 -10.25 -8.18 -21.53
N THR A 95 -9.70 -8.75 -20.45
CA THR A 95 -9.15 -7.90 -19.38
C THR A 95 -7.92 -7.12 -19.81
N LEU A 96 -7.06 -7.68 -20.69
CA LEU A 96 -5.90 -6.95 -21.20
C LEU A 96 -6.34 -5.85 -22.16
N ASP A 97 -7.31 -6.14 -23.02
CA ASP A 97 -7.91 -5.16 -23.93
C ASP A 97 -8.50 -3.97 -23.14
N ARG A 98 -9.31 -4.22 -22.11
CA ARG A 98 -9.84 -3.16 -21.23
C ARG A 98 -8.78 -2.43 -20.39
N LEU A 99 -7.68 -3.10 -20.05
CA LEU A 99 -6.58 -2.49 -19.30
C LEU A 99 -5.78 -1.50 -20.16
N LEU A 100 -5.56 -1.88 -21.42
CA LEU A 100 -4.74 -1.18 -22.41
C LEU A 100 -5.55 -0.25 -23.33
N ALA A 101 -6.88 -0.35 -23.32
CA ALA A 101 -7.77 0.56 -24.03
C ALA A 101 -7.54 2.01 -23.60
N GLU A 102 -7.85 2.94 -24.50
CA GLU A 102 -7.79 4.38 -24.24
C GLU A 102 -8.72 4.76 -23.09
N GLY A 103 -8.19 5.50 -22.10
CA GLY A 103 -8.87 5.77 -20.82
C GLY A 103 -8.84 4.60 -19.81
N GLY A 104 -8.25 3.47 -20.18
CA GLY A 104 -8.03 2.32 -19.33
C GLY A 104 -7.10 2.61 -18.15
N PRO A 105 -7.02 1.70 -17.15
CA PRO A 105 -6.12 1.86 -16.00
C PRO A 105 -4.65 2.05 -16.38
N VAL A 106 -4.13 1.32 -17.37
CA VAL A 106 -2.73 1.47 -17.80
C VAL A 106 -2.55 2.85 -18.44
N ASP A 107 -3.41 3.19 -19.39
CA ASP A 107 -3.38 4.49 -20.07
C ASP A 107 -3.43 5.67 -19.09
N ARG A 108 -4.34 5.65 -18.10
CA ARG A 108 -4.41 6.70 -17.06
C ARG A 108 -3.18 6.76 -16.15
N VAL A 109 -2.56 5.61 -15.88
CA VAL A 109 -1.37 5.53 -15.02
C VAL A 109 -0.12 6.04 -15.75
N THR A 110 -0.02 5.76 -17.05
CA THR A 110 1.09 6.19 -17.93
C THR A 110 0.87 7.53 -18.62
N ALA A 111 -0.34 8.09 -18.57
CA ALA A 111 -0.66 9.38 -19.16
C ALA A 111 0.23 10.50 -18.59
N THR A 112 0.43 11.56 -19.39
CA THR A 112 1.12 12.78 -18.95
C THR A 112 0.38 13.40 -17.76
N GLY A 113 1.10 13.72 -16.68
CA GLY A 113 0.53 14.14 -15.39
C GLY A 113 -0.10 13.01 -14.56
N GLY A 114 -0.04 11.77 -15.06
CA GLY A 114 -0.53 10.56 -14.39
C GLY A 114 0.29 10.20 -13.14
N PRO A 115 -0.14 9.19 -12.38
CA PRO A 115 0.59 8.65 -11.23
C PRO A 115 2.05 8.27 -11.53
N LEU A 116 2.35 7.59 -12.65
CA LEU A 116 3.73 7.25 -12.98
C LEU A 116 4.54 8.49 -13.33
N ASP A 117 3.98 9.40 -14.12
CA ASP A 117 4.64 10.66 -14.49
C ASP A 117 5.00 11.47 -13.22
N ARG A 118 4.07 11.57 -12.26
CA ARG A 118 4.33 12.23 -10.96
C ARG A 118 5.35 11.51 -10.08
N LEU A 119 5.47 10.18 -10.20
CA LEU A 119 6.48 9.41 -9.47
C LEU A 119 7.90 9.71 -9.97
N PHE A 120 8.03 9.88 -11.29
CA PHE A 120 9.30 10.12 -12.00
C PHE A 120 9.56 11.60 -12.35
N ALA A 121 8.64 12.50 -12.02
CA ALA A 121 8.80 13.94 -12.21
C ALA A 121 10.01 14.48 -11.44
N GLU A 122 10.49 15.65 -11.86
CA GLU A 122 11.51 16.40 -11.14
C GLU A 122 11.03 16.71 -9.71
N ASP A 123 11.88 16.47 -8.71
CA ASP A 123 11.55 16.48 -7.27
C ASP A 123 10.48 15.45 -6.85
N GLY A 124 10.24 14.45 -7.70
CA GLY A 124 9.30 13.36 -7.47
C GLY A 124 9.72 12.44 -6.31
N PRO A 125 8.81 11.59 -5.80
CA PRO A 125 9.10 10.66 -4.72
C PRO A 125 10.28 9.73 -5.02
N ILE A 126 10.39 9.24 -6.26
CA ILE A 126 11.49 8.37 -6.66
C ILE A 126 12.80 9.16 -6.69
N GLU A 127 12.81 10.34 -7.31
CA GLU A 127 14.02 11.17 -7.34
C GLU A 127 14.48 11.56 -5.93
N ARG A 128 13.59 11.99 -5.04
CA ARG A 128 13.92 12.30 -3.63
C ARG A 128 14.42 11.10 -2.84
N LEU A 129 13.98 9.90 -3.20
CA LEU A 129 14.41 8.66 -2.54
C LEU A 129 15.82 8.25 -3.00
N LEU A 130 16.12 8.42 -4.29
CA LEU A 130 17.40 8.07 -4.92
C LEU A 130 18.43 9.22 -4.95
N ALA A 131 18.03 10.45 -4.65
CA ALA A 131 18.91 11.60 -4.57
C ALA A 131 19.98 11.42 -3.50
N GLU A 132 21.10 12.13 -3.66
CA GLU A 132 22.16 12.24 -2.65
C GLU A 132 21.59 12.79 -1.33
N GLY A 133 21.84 12.12 -0.21
CA GLY A 133 21.22 12.42 1.08
C GLY A 133 19.73 12.00 1.19
N GLY A 134 19.20 11.33 0.16
CA GLY A 134 17.85 10.78 0.10
C GLY A 134 17.61 9.66 1.12
N LEU A 135 16.42 9.05 1.09
CA LEU A 135 16.12 7.94 1.99
C LEU A 135 16.99 6.72 1.70
N LEU A 136 17.14 6.35 0.43
CA LEU A 136 17.90 5.17 0.05
C LEU A 136 19.37 5.36 0.44
N ASP A 137 19.95 6.51 0.08
CA ASP A 137 21.32 6.88 0.42
C ASP A 137 21.58 6.83 1.94
N ARG A 138 20.71 7.42 2.77
CA ARG A 138 20.86 7.37 4.24
C ARG A 138 20.71 5.97 4.83
N ILE A 139 19.86 5.16 4.25
CA ILE A 139 19.58 3.80 4.71
C ILE A 139 20.74 2.85 4.35
N THR A 140 21.35 3.05 3.17
CA THR A 140 22.49 2.26 2.67
C THR A 140 23.86 2.89 2.92
N ALA A 141 23.92 4.04 3.59
CA ALA A 141 25.15 4.69 3.97
C ALA A 141 26.02 3.77 4.85
N VAL A 142 27.34 4.02 4.83
CA VAL A 142 28.28 3.38 5.75
C VAL A 142 27.89 3.72 7.19
N ASP A 143 27.86 2.72 8.06
CA ASP A 143 27.32 2.78 9.42
C ASP A 143 25.82 3.14 9.47
N GLY A 144 25.13 3.01 8.34
CA GLY A 144 23.73 3.29 8.18
C GLY A 144 22.82 2.28 8.88
N PRO A 145 21.51 2.56 8.96
CA PRO A 145 20.54 1.67 9.58
C PRO A 145 20.55 0.25 9.02
N LEU A 146 20.66 0.06 7.70
CA LEU A 146 20.71 -1.29 7.14
C LEU A 146 21.98 -2.02 7.54
N GLU A 147 23.15 -1.38 7.41
CA GLU A 147 24.41 -2.02 7.79
C GLU A 147 24.41 -2.40 9.26
N ARG A 148 23.95 -1.52 10.16
CA ARG A 148 23.81 -1.83 11.59
C ARG A 148 22.80 -2.95 11.86
N LEU A 149 21.74 -3.03 11.06
CA LEU A 149 20.72 -4.06 11.18
C LEU A 149 21.27 -5.43 10.76
N THR A 150 22.06 -5.48 9.68
CA THR A 150 22.61 -6.70 9.06
C THR A 150 24.05 -7.02 9.45
N ALA A 151 24.70 -6.19 10.27
CA ALA A 151 26.04 -6.43 10.78
C ALA A 151 26.10 -7.72 11.61
N ASN A 152 27.31 -8.25 11.77
CA ASN A 152 27.56 -9.33 12.73
C ASN A 152 27.17 -8.86 14.14
N ASP A 153 26.46 -9.70 14.89
CA ASP A 153 25.80 -9.37 16.17
C ASP A 153 24.73 -8.27 16.06
N GLY A 154 24.28 -7.96 14.83
CA GLY A 154 23.21 -7.02 14.57
C GLY A 154 21.84 -7.54 15.03
N PRO A 155 20.83 -6.66 15.16
CA PRO A 155 19.50 -7.06 15.58
C PRO A 155 18.89 -8.16 14.71
N LEU A 156 19.10 -8.14 13.38
CA LEU A 156 18.58 -9.22 12.52
C LEU A 156 19.23 -10.55 12.83
N GLU A 157 20.56 -10.58 13.00
CA GLU A 157 21.25 -11.83 13.36
C GLU A 157 20.80 -12.33 14.74
N LEU A 158 20.66 -11.47 15.74
CA LEU A 158 20.14 -11.87 17.06
C LEU A 158 18.70 -12.40 17.00
N LEU A 159 17.89 -11.89 16.08
CA LEU A 159 16.54 -12.36 15.82
C LEU A 159 16.55 -13.72 15.11
N THR A 160 17.37 -13.90 14.08
CA THR A 160 17.32 -15.04 13.15
C THR A 160 18.38 -16.12 13.37
N ARG A 161 19.33 -15.93 14.29
CA ARG A 161 20.32 -16.96 14.65
C ARG A 161 19.65 -18.21 15.22
N GLU A 162 20.39 -19.31 15.25
CA GLU A 162 20.01 -20.52 15.97
C GLU A 162 19.79 -20.19 17.46
N ASP A 163 18.68 -20.69 18.04
CA ASP A 163 18.16 -20.29 19.36
C ASP A 163 17.92 -18.78 19.52
N GLY A 164 17.68 -18.08 18.41
CA GLY A 164 17.34 -16.66 18.35
C GLY A 164 15.99 -16.35 18.98
N ILE A 165 15.62 -15.06 18.99
CA ILE A 165 14.29 -14.66 19.48
C ILE A 165 13.19 -15.23 18.57
N LEU A 166 13.39 -15.25 17.25
CA LEU A 166 12.40 -15.71 16.30
C LEU A 166 12.17 -17.23 16.44
N GLU A 167 13.25 -18.00 16.49
CA GLU A 167 13.18 -19.46 16.69
C GLU A 167 12.48 -19.80 18.02
N ARG A 168 12.89 -19.15 19.12
CA ARG A 168 12.24 -19.35 20.44
C ARG A 168 10.78 -18.90 20.50
N ALA A 169 10.39 -17.97 19.64
CA ALA A 169 9.01 -17.52 19.56
C ALA A 169 8.15 -18.53 18.79
N ILE A 170 8.68 -19.18 17.75
CA ILE A 170 7.96 -20.10 16.85
C ILE A 170 8.04 -21.57 17.30
N GLN A 171 9.07 -21.95 18.06
CA GLN A 171 9.25 -23.32 18.56
C GLN A 171 8.04 -23.81 19.37
N GLU A 172 7.92 -25.13 19.51
CA GLU A 172 6.88 -25.78 20.30
C GLU A 172 6.96 -25.33 21.78
N GLY A 173 5.83 -24.89 22.33
CA GLY A 173 5.73 -24.24 23.64
C GLY A 173 6.31 -22.81 23.69
N GLY A 174 6.62 -22.23 22.54
CA GLY A 174 7.17 -20.89 22.39
C GLY A 174 6.16 -19.78 22.65
N LEU A 175 6.63 -18.53 22.60
CA LEU A 175 5.80 -17.35 22.87
C LEU A 175 4.62 -17.23 21.92
N LEU A 176 4.79 -17.49 20.63
CA LEU A 176 3.69 -17.38 19.66
C LEU A 176 2.61 -18.42 19.92
N GLU A 177 3.01 -19.66 20.23
CA GLU A 177 2.06 -20.70 20.60
C GLU A 177 1.32 -20.32 21.89
N GLN A 178 2.01 -19.83 22.93
CA GLN A 178 1.33 -19.38 24.16
C GLN A 178 0.40 -18.19 23.94
N LEU A 179 0.75 -17.28 23.02
CA LEU A 179 -0.07 -16.12 22.69
C LEU A 179 -1.33 -16.51 21.91
N LEU A 180 -1.22 -17.52 21.03
CA LEU A 180 -2.27 -18.00 20.12
C LEU A 180 -3.05 -19.22 20.64
N ALA A 181 -2.58 -19.87 21.70
CA ALA A 181 -3.25 -20.99 22.34
C ALA A 181 -4.64 -20.60 22.87
N GLU A 182 -5.48 -21.62 23.10
CA GLU A 182 -6.79 -21.45 23.73
C GLU A 182 -6.63 -20.83 25.14
N GLY A 183 -7.32 -19.72 25.38
CA GLY A 183 -7.15 -18.87 26.57
C GLY A 183 -5.88 -18.00 26.56
N GLY A 184 -5.17 -17.96 25.44
CA GLY A 184 -3.95 -17.20 25.21
C GLY A 184 -4.16 -15.69 25.35
N ALA A 185 -3.07 -14.92 25.27
CA ALA A 185 -3.18 -13.46 25.41
C ALA A 185 -3.96 -12.83 24.26
N ILE A 186 -3.80 -13.32 23.03
CA ILE A 186 -4.53 -12.78 21.87
C ILE A 186 -6.02 -13.03 22.03
N GLU A 187 -6.42 -14.26 22.36
CA GLU A 187 -7.82 -14.58 22.56
C GLU A 187 -8.45 -13.76 23.68
N ARG A 188 -7.77 -13.61 24.83
CA ARG A 188 -8.27 -12.77 25.94
C ARG A 188 -8.36 -11.29 25.58
N LEU A 189 -7.44 -10.80 24.73
CA LEU A 189 -7.47 -9.42 24.25
C LEU A 189 -8.66 -9.18 23.32
N THR A 190 -8.97 -10.14 22.43
CA THR A 190 -10.05 -10.06 21.43
C THR A 190 -11.39 -10.61 21.90
N ALA A 191 -11.44 -11.28 23.04
CA ALA A 191 -12.67 -11.83 23.61
C ALA A 191 -13.70 -10.74 23.89
N GLN A 192 -14.98 -11.13 23.89
CA GLN A 192 -16.08 -10.25 24.23
C GLN A 192 -15.92 -9.73 25.68
N GLY A 193 -16.01 -8.42 25.87
CA GLY A 193 -15.69 -7.77 27.15
C GLY A 193 -14.20 -7.71 27.49
N GLY A 194 -13.32 -8.19 26.60
CA GLY A 194 -11.87 -8.09 26.71
C GLY A 194 -11.36 -6.66 26.51
N PRO A 195 -10.06 -6.40 26.75
CA PRO A 195 -9.49 -5.06 26.66
C PRO A 195 -9.69 -4.38 25.30
N LEU A 196 -9.60 -5.11 24.18
CA LEU A 196 -9.81 -4.50 22.86
C LEU A 196 -11.28 -4.16 22.62
N ASP A 197 -12.21 -4.99 23.08
CA ASP A 197 -13.65 -4.73 22.99
C ASP A 197 -14.06 -3.51 23.83
N GLN A 198 -13.46 -3.36 25.01
CA GLN A 198 -13.62 -2.17 25.85
C GLN A 198 -13.08 -0.90 25.17
N LEU A 199 -11.92 -0.97 24.54
CA LEU A 199 -11.35 0.16 23.79
C LEU A 199 -12.25 0.56 22.61
N VAL A 200 -12.79 -0.40 21.88
CA VAL A 200 -13.74 -0.14 20.77
C VAL A 200 -15.02 0.51 21.32
N THR A 201 -15.57 -0.01 22.42
CA THR A 201 -16.77 0.55 23.06
C THR A 201 -16.55 1.98 23.55
N LEU A 202 -15.40 2.24 24.19
CA LEU A 202 -15.02 3.59 24.63
C LEU A 202 -14.85 4.53 23.44
N SER A 203 -14.21 4.09 22.36
CA SER A 203 -14.06 4.89 21.14
C SER A 203 -15.42 5.25 20.52
N GLN A 204 -16.37 4.32 20.49
CA GLN A 204 -17.74 4.58 20.02
C GLN A 204 -18.47 5.57 20.95
N THR A 205 -18.29 5.42 22.26
CA THR A 205 -18.85 6.35 23.26
C THR A 205 -18.30 7.76 23.07
N LEU A 206 -16.98 7.91 22.91
CA LEU A 206 -16.34 9.20 22.66
C LEU A 206 -16.77 9.81 21.31
N SER A 207 -16.89 8.99 20.26
CA SER A 207 -17.36 9.43 18.94
C SER A 207 -18.82 9.91 18.97
N SER A 208 -19.68 9.28 19.79
CA SER A 208 -21.07 9.70 19.96
C SER A 208 -21.23 10.92 20.88
N LEU A 209 -20.24 11.23 21.73
CA LEU A 209 -20.27 12.38 22.62
C LEU A 209 -20.12 13.70 21.87
N ALA A 210 -19.26 13.76 20.85
CA ALA A 210 -19.01 14.97 20.06
C ALA A 210 -20.30 15.60 19.46
N PRO A 211 -21.14 14.87 18.68
CA PRO A 211 -22.38 15.45 18.14
C PRO A 211 -23.43 15.75 19.23
N ASN A 212 -23.40 15.05 20.36
CA ASN A 212 -24.31 15.35 21.47
C ASN A 212 -23.95 16.67 22.17
N LEU A 213 -22.66 16.94 22.36
CA LEU A 213 -22.19 18.22 22.89
C LEU A 213 -22.53 19.40 21.96
N GLU A 214 -22.42 19.20 20.65
CA GLU A 214 -22.81 20.21 19.65
C GLU A 214 -24.32 20.53 19.74
N ARG A 215 -25.18 19.51 19.80
CA ARG A 215 -26.64 19.71 19.98
C ARG A 215 -26.99 20.39 21.31
N MET A 216 -26.26 20.06 22.38
CA MET A 216 -26.45 20.71 23.67
C MET A 216 -26.05 22.18 23.64
N SER A 217 -24.94 22.53 22.97
CA SER A 217 -24.54 23.93 22.77
C SER A 217 -25.64 24.73 22.08
N VAL A 218 -26.16 24.22 20.96
CA VAL A 218 -27.25 24.88 20.22
C VAL A 218 -28.52 25.02 21.07
N SER A 219 -28.86 24.01 21.86
CA SER A 219 -30.03 24.06 22.74
C SER A 219 -29.86 25.08 23.87
N ILE A 220 -28.65 25.23 24.42
CA ILE A 220 -28.32 26.23 25.43
C ILE A 220 -28.45 27.63 24.84
N ASP A 221 -27.95 27.86 23.63
CA ASP A 221 -28.04 29.15 22.94
C ASP A 221 -29.52 29.56 22.75
N ILE A 222 -30.36 28.65 22.26
CA ILE A 222 -31.81 28.91 22.08
C ILE A 222 -32.51 29.21 23.42
N LEU A 223 -32.15 28.51 24.50
CA LEU A 223 -32.72 28.77 25.82
C LEU A 223 -32.30 30.13 26.35
N GLN A 224 -31.06 30.56 26.12
CA GLN A 224 -30.59 31.89 26.51
C GLN A 224 -31.37 32.99 25.77
N ASP A 225 -31.54 32.86 24.44
CA ASP A 225 -32.34 33.80 23.64
C ASP A 225 -33.80 33.86 24.13
N THR A 226 -34.38 32.70 24.43
CA THR A 226 -35.77 32.62 24.91
C THR A 226 -35.92 33.27 26.29
N VAL A 227 -34.96 33.08 27.18
CA VAL A 227 -34.94 33.70 28.51
C VAL A 227 -34.78 35.22 28.39
N GLU A 228 -33.98 35.71 27.45
CA GLU A 228 -33.83 37.14 27.19
C GLU A 228 -35.15 37.77 26.70
N VAL A 229 -35.82 37.13 25.74
CA VAL A 229 -37.13 37.57 25.24
C VAL A 229 -38.20 37.53 26.35
N LEU A 230 -38.22 36.47 27.16
CA LEU A 230 -39.14 36.36 28.28
C LEU A 230 -38.87 37.43 29.34
N ALA A 231 -37.60 37.69 29.67
CA ALA A 231 -37.22 38.75 30.60
C ALA A 231 -37.65 40.13 30.07
N ALA A 232 -37.45 40.40 28.78
CA ALA A 232 -37.91 41.63 28.14
C ALA A 232 -39.44 41.79 28.20
N ALA A 233 -40.20 40.71 28.09
CA ALA A 233 -41.67 40.72 28.16
C ALA A 233 -42.21 40.84 29.60
N VAL A 234 -41.51 40.27 30.59
CA VAL A 234 -41.92 40.29 32.00
C VAL A 234 -41.49 41.58 32.71
N ASN A 235 -40.41 42.25 32.27
CA ASN A 235 -39.97 43.52 32.83
C ASN A 235 -41.10 44.58 32.91
N PRO A 236 -41.89 44.83 31.85
CA PRO A 236 -43.05 45.72 31.91
C PRO A 236 -44.14 45.28 32.90
N LEU A 237 -44.37 43.97 33.06
CA LEU A 237 -45.34 43.43 34.02
C LEU A 237 -44.89 43.66 35.46
N GLY A 238 -43.58 43.53 35.73
CA GLY A 238 -42.98 43.88 37.02
C GLY A 238 -43.18 45.35 37.38
N GLU A 239 -43.00 46.26 36.43
CA GLU A 239 -43.25 47.70 36.65
C GLU A 239 -44.72 48.02 36.91
N LEU A 240 -45.65 47.33 36.23
CA LEU A 240 -47.10 47.50 36.43
C LEU A 240 -47.55 47.01 37.81
N VAL A 241 -47.01 45.87 38.28
CA VAL A 241 -47.27 45.37 39.64
C VAL A 241 -46.65 46.29 40.70
N GLY A 242 -45.46 46.85 40.45
CA GLY A 242 -44.85 47.85 41.33
C GLY A 242 -45.63 49.17 41.45
N ARG A 243 -46.48 49.47 40.46
CA ARG A 243 -47.36 50.66 40.44
C ARG A 243 -48.77 50.42 40.99
N LEU A 244 -49.10 49.18 41.39
CA LEU A 244 -50.43 48.85 41.92
C LEU A 244 -50.58 49.33 43.37
N PRO A 245 -51.65 50.06 43.72
CA PRO A 245 -51.79 50.64 45.04
C PRO A 245 -52.02 49.55 46.11
N ASN A 246 -51.22 49.58 47.18
CA ASN A 246 -51.16 48.63 48.32
C ASN A 246 -52.48 48.30 49.05
N ARG A 247 -53.58 48.93 48.64
CA ARG A 247 -54.94 48.72 49.15
C ARG A 247 -55.54 47.36 48.73
N TRP A 248 -55.04 46.71 47.67
CA TRP A 248 -55.58 45.43 47.17
C TRP A 248 -54.81 44.19 47.66
N LEU A 249 -53.59 44.35 48.19
CA LEU A 249 -52.75 43.23 48.63
C LEU A 249 -53.03 42.76 50.07
N LYS A 250 -53.93 43.43 50.81
CA LYS A 250 -54.14 43.24 52.26
C LYS A 250 -55.53 42.69 52.62
N GLY A 251 -56.03 41.71 51.85
CA GLY A 251 -57.40 41.21 51.97
C GLY A 251 -57.59 39.80 52.53
N GLY A 252 -56.55 39.01 52.79
CA GLY A 252 -56.76 37.60 53.16
C GLY A 252 -55.57 36.92 53.81
N LYS A 253 -55.33 37.21 55.09
CA LYS A 253 -54.57 36.34 56.01
C LYS A 253 -55.03 36.63 57.44
N GLN A 254 -56.15 36.02 57.83
CA GLN A 254 -56.46 35.79 59.24
C GLN A 254 -56.51 34.30 59.48
N THR A 255 -55.56 33.84 60.29
CA THR A 255 -55.58 32.64 61.16
C THR A 255 -55.68 31.29 60.43
N VAL A 256 -54.81 30.30 60.69
CA VAL A 256 -54.81 29.51 61.93
C VAL A 256 -53.50 28.68 62.01
N HIS A 257 -52.92 28.73 63.21
CA HIS A 257 -52.05 27.76 63.94
C HIS A 257 -50.93 26.98 63.22
N GLU A 258 -49.72 27.13 63.75
CA GLU A 258 -48.80 26.01 63.98
C GLU A 258 -48.15 26.15 65.36
N LEU A 259 -48.24 25.06 66.14
CA LEU A 259 -47.52 24.78 67.38
C LEU A 259 -46.54 23.65 67.06
N HIS A 260 -45.29 23.87 67.48
CA HIS A 260 -44.16 22.95 67.61
C HIS A 260 -43.41 22.51 66.35
#